data_AF-K1E1H3-F1
#
_entry.id   AF-K1E1H3-F1
#
_cell.length_a   1.000
_cell.length_b   1.000
_cell.length_c   1.000
_cell.angle_alpha   90.00
_cell.angle_beta   90.00
_cell.angle_gamma   90.00
#
_symmetry.space_group_name_H-M   'P 1'
#
loop_
_entity.id
_entity.type
_entity.pdbx_description
1 polymer ?
#
loop_
_entity_poly.entity_id
_entity_poly.type
_entity_poly.pdbx_seq_one_letter_code
_entity_poly.pdbx_strand_id
1 'polypeptide(L)'
;MIRALHVVVPARNEEVLLPEALASIDAARRRASTVHPEVMIDVTVVLDRSVDGSASVVRRAGVRSLSVDHGNVGAARRSGATAALRTAAALQIGVDDLWLASTDADTVVPPALAGRTHRPLPDP
;
A
#
# COMPACT_ATOMS: atom_id res chain seq x y z
N MET A 1 -7.93 -1.58 -18.20
CA MET A 1 -8.81 -0.81 -17.28
C MET A 1 -8.36 -1.19 -15.90
N ILE A 2 -8.19 -0.28 -14.95
CA ILE A 2 -7.64 -0.66 -13.65
C ILE A 2 -8.59 -1.61 -12.92
N ARG A 3 -8.05 -2.76 -12.51
CA ARG A 3 -8.75 -3.83 -11.79
C ARG A 3 -8.22 -4.02 -10.37
N ALA A 4 -6.99 -3.58 -10.11
CA ALA A 4 -6.42 -3.62 -8.78
C ALA A 4 -5.57 -2.38 -8.47
N LEU A 5 -5.58 -1.98 -7.20
CA LEU A 5 -4.67 -1.02 -6.59
C LEU A 5 -4.00 -1.67 -5.39
N HIS A 6 -2.67 -1.68 -5.36
CA HIS A 6 -1.92 -2.19 -4.22
C HIS A 6 -1.09 -1.07 -3.58
N VAL A 7 -1.31 -0.82 -2.30
CA VAL A 7 -0.59 0.18 -1.49
C VAL A 7 0.56 -0.48 -0.74
N VAL A 8 1.77 0.04 -0.93
CA VAL A 8 2.99 -0.41 -0.24
C VAL A 8 3.40 0.60 0.81
N VAL A 9 3.49 0.15 2.07
CA VAL A 9 3.87 0.99 3.23
C VAL A 9 5.20 0.49 3.79
N PRO A 10 6.36 1.06 3.43
CA PRO A 10 7.60 0.74 4.12
C PRO A 10 7.55 1.29 5.56
N ALA A 11 8.02 0.50 6.52
CA ALA A 11 8.04 0.85 7.94
C ALA A 11 9.34 0.37 8.59
N ARG A 12 9.94 1.19 9.46
CA ARG A 12 11.13 0.85 10.23
C ARG A 12 11.03 1.41 11.65
N ASN A 13 10.68 0.56 12.60
CA ASN A 13 10.43 0.94 13.99
C ASN A 13 9.36 2.04 14.15
N GLU A 14 8.18 1.78 13.59
CA GLU A 14 7.08 2.75 13.50
C GLU A 14 5.91 2.36 14.42
N GLU A 15 6.14 1.62 15.50
CA GLU A 15 5.05 1.09 16.35
C GLU A 15 4.08 2.17 16.87
N VAL A 16 4.57 3.41 17.02
CA VAL A 16 3.82 4.57 17.51
C VAL A 16 2.97 5.20 16.41
N LEU A 17 3.49 5.34 15.20
CA LEU A 17 2.86 6.10 14.11
C LEU A 17 2.01 5.22 13.18
N LEU A 18 2.43 3.97 13.00
CA LEU A 18 1.79 3.00 12.13
C LEU A 18 0.31 2.73 12.45
N PRO A 19 -0.17 2.75 13.71
CA PRO A 19 -1.61 2.58 13.99
C PRO A 19 -2.49 3.64 13.30
N GLU A 20 -2.09 4.92 13.37
CA GLU A 20 -2.86 6.02 12.78
C GLU A 20 -2.80 5.98 11.25
N ALA A 21 -1.60 5.74 10.70
CA ALA A 21 -1.41 5.59 9.27
C ALA A 21 -2.27 4.44 8.70
N LEU A 22 -2.26 3.26 9.32
CA LEU A 22 -3.06 2.11 8.88
C LEU A 22 -4.56 2.37 9.02
N ALA A 23 -5.01 3.05 10.07
CA ALA A 23 -6.41 3.43 10.22
C ALA A 23 -6.87 4.38 9.10
N SER A 24 -6.04 5.35 8.74
CA SER A 24 -6.33 6.30 7.65
C SER A 24 -6.38 5.61 6.27
N ILE A 25 -5.44 4.71 6.00
CA ILE A 25 -5.38 3.92 4.77
C ILE A 25 -6.61 3.03 4.65
N ASP A 26 -7.02 2.36 5.73
CA ASP A 26 -8.20 1.49 5.72
C ASP A 26 -9.50 2.28 5.57
N ALA A 27 -9.60 3.49 6.14
CA ALA A 27 -10.72 4.39 5.89
C ALA A 27 -10.79 4.82 4.41
N ALA A 28 -9.66 5.20 3.82
CA ALA A 28 -9.58 5.55 2.42
C ALA A 28 -9.88 4.35 1.51
N ARG A 29 -9.39 3.16 1.86
CA ARG A 29 -9.67 1.88 1.17
C ARG A 29 -11.16 1.58 1.16
N ARG A 30 -11.83 1.61 2.32
CA ARG A 30 -13.27 1.36 2.42
C ARG A 30 -14.07 2.31 1.54
N ARG A 31 -13.74 3.61 1.58
CA ARG A 31 -14.41 4.61 0.74
C ARG A 31 -14.20 4.31 -0.75
N ALA A 32 -12.97 4.02 -1.16
CA ALA A 32 -12.66 3.71 -2.54
C ALA A 32 -13.37 2.43 -3.01
N SER A 33 -13.46 1.39 -2.19
CA SER A 33 -14.23 0.17 -2.51
C SER A 33 -15.74 0.40 -2.62
N THR A 34 -16.30 1.44 -1.98
CA THR A 34 -17.70 1.84 -2.19
C THR A 34 -17.90 2.54 -3.54
N VAL A 35 -16.93 3.36 -3.97
CA VAL A 35 -17.01 4.12 -5.23
C VAL A 35 -16.65 3.26 -6.43
N HIS A 36 -15.69 2.34 -6.27
CA HIS A 36 -15.13 1.45 -7.29
C HIS A 36 -15.17 -0.01 -6.80
N PRO A 37 -16.36 -0.62 -6.68
CA PRO A 37 -16.50 -1.98 -6.17
C PRO A 37 -15.83 -3.04 -7.07
N GLU A 38 -15.58 -2.71 -8.34
CA GLU A 38 -14.86 -3.54 -9.32
C GLU A 38 -13.34 -3.55 -9.12
N VAL A 39 -12.79 -2.59 -8.38
CA VAL A 39 -11.34 -2.47 -8.14
C VAL A 39 -10.98 -3.11 -6.81
N MET A 40 -10.15 -4.14 -6.87
CA MET A 40 -9.56 -4.74 -5.67
C MET A 40 -8.51 -3.79 -5.07
N ILE A 41 -8.62 -3.49 -3.78
CA ILE A 41 -7.66 -2.61 -3.10
C ILE A 41 -6.99 -3.37 -1.96
N ASP A 42 -5.67 -3.49 -2.08
CA ASP A 42 -4.83 -4.27 -1.20
C ASP A 42 -3.73 -3.40 -0.56
N VAL A 43 -3.26 -3.81 0.61
CA VAL A 43 -2.20 -3.10 1.35
C VAL A 43 -1.15 -4.09 1.82
N THR A 44 0.12 -3.71 1.74
CA THR A 44 1.23 -4.46 2.36
C THR A 44 2.16 -3.52 3.08
N VAL A 45 2.42 -3.83 4.35
CA VAL A 45 3.45 -3.15 5.14
C VAL A 45 4.77 -3.90 4.98
N VAL A 46 5.81 -3.20 4.55
CA VAL A 46 7.16 -3.77 4.46
C VAL A 46 7.95 -3.35 5.70
N LEU A 47 8.16 -4.28 6.62
CA LEU A 47 8.92 -4.08 7.85
C LEU A 47 10.41 -4.23 7.55
N ASP A 48 11.13 -3.13 7.47
CA ASP A 48 12.54 -3.09 7.10
C ASP A 48 13.42 -2.88 8.32
N ARG A 49 14.02 -3.97 8.84
CA ARG A 49 14.83 -3.96 10.07
C ARG A 49 14.07 -3.46 11.30
N SER A 50 12.75 -3.65 11.32
CA SER A 50 11.93 -3.32 12.48
C SER A 50 12.21 -4.32 13.60
N VAL A 51 12.58 -3.79 14.77
CA VAL A 51 12.90 -4.55 15.98
C VAL A 51 11.95 -4.21 17.14
N ASP A 52 11.03 -3.29 16.93
CA ASP A 52 9.99 -2.88 17.88
C ASP A 52 8.66 -3.65 17.68
N GLY A 53 7.58 -3.15 18.27
CA GLY A 53 6.23 -3.70 18.16
C GLY A 53 5.54 -3.54 16.80
N SER A 54 6.19 -2.95 15.77
CA SER A 54 5.57 -2.68 14.46
C SER A 54 4.93 -3.93 13.85
N ALA A 55 5.59 -5.09 13.91
CA ALA A 55 5.04 -6.34 13.39
C ALA A 55 3.71 -6.74 14.08
N SER A 56 3.61 -6.49 15.39
CA SER A 56 2.40 -6.75 16.16
C SER A 56 1.29 -5.76 15.81
N VAL A 57 1.63 -4.48 15.55
CA VAL A 57 0.67 -3.48 15.05
C VAL A 57 0.06 -3.92 13.72
N VAL A 58 0.90 -4.30 12.74
CA VAL A 58 0.43 -4.74 11.42
C VAL A 58 -0.48 -5.96 11.52
N ARG A 59 -0.09 -6.96 12.33
CA ARG A 59 -0.89 -8.16 12.55
C ARG A 59 -2.26 -7.84 13.15
N ARG A 60 -2.32 -6.94 14.15
CA ARG A 60 -3.60 -6.52 14.77
C ARG A 60 -4.49 -5.75 13.79
N ALA A 61 -3.91 -5.00 12.87
CA ALA A 61 -4.64 -4.31 11.81
C ALA A 61 -5.17 -5.25 10.72
N GLY A 62 -4.77 -6.54 10.71
CA GLY A 62 -5.20 -7.50 9.69
C GLY A 62 -4.62 -7.21 8.29
N VAL A 63 -3.52 -6.46 8.22
CA VAL A 63 -2.85 -6.10 6.96
C VAL A 63 -1.70 -7.07 6.70
N ARG A 64 -1.43 -7.37 5.42
CA ARG A 64 -0.28 -8.21 5.05
C ARG A 64 1.04 -7.52 5.41
N SER A 65 1.99 -8.28 5.93
CA SER A 65 3.35 -7.81 6.19
C SER A 65 4.38 -8.56 5.36
N LEU A 66 5.48 -7.88 5.03
CA LEU A 66 6.70 -8.43 4.45
C LEU A 66 7.90 -7.96 5.28
N SER A 67 8.63 -8.87 5.91
CA SER A 67 9.85 -8.52 6.63
C SER A 67 11.07 -8.57 5.71
N VAL A 68 11.91 -7.54 5.79
CA VAL A 68 13.17 -7.42 5.03
C VAL A 68 14.28 -6.82 5.92
N ASP A 69 15.54 -6.95 5.49
CA ASP A 69 16.73 -6.49 6.23
C ASP A 69 17.60 -5.57 5.37
N HIS A 70 16.98 -4.67 4.61
CA HIS A 70 17.70 -3.78 3.69
C HIS A 70 18.26 -2.54 4.41
N GLY A 71 17.53 -2.01 5.39
CA GLY A 71 17.81 -0.70 6.00
C GLY A 71 17.72 0.46 5.02
N ASN A 72 16.88 0.32 3.98
CA ASN A 72 16.73 1.28 2.91
C ASN A 72 15.28 1.32 2.42
N VAL A 73 14.61 2.45 2.62
CA VAL A 73 13.19 2.65 2.26
C VAL A 73 12.90 2.38 0.78
N GLY A 74 13.84 2.68 -0.13
CA GLY A 74 13.71 2.39 -1.56
C GLY A 74 13.73 0.89 -1.86
N ALA A 75 14.65 0.15 -1.23
CA ALA A 75 14.73 -1.31 -1.35
C ALA A 75 13.52 -2.01 -0.69
N ALA A 76 13.05 -1.50 0.45
CA ALA A 76 11.82 -1.95 1.10
C ALA A 76 10.61 -1.74 0.16
N ARG A 77 10.44 -0.55 -0.40
CA ARG A 77 9.38 -0.24 -1.38
C ARG A 77 9.44 -1.16 -2.60
N ARG A 78 10.64 -1.39 -3.15
CA ARG A 78 10.85 -2.33 -4.26
C ARG A 78 10.41 -3.75 -3.90
N SER A 79 10.73 -4.21 -2.69
CA SER A 79 10.35 -5.54 -2.21
C SER A 79 8.83 -5.65 -2.10
N GLY A 80 8.16 -4.62 -1.56
CA GLY A 80 6.70 -4.55 -1.51
C GLY A 80 6.05 -4.52 -2.89
N ALA A 81 6.57 -3.72 -3.83
CA ALA A 81 6.10 -3.68 -5.22
C ALA A 81 6.26 -5.04 -5.91
N THR A 82 7.37 -5.74 -5.66
CA THR A 82 7.60 -7.09 -6.20
C THR A 82 6.59 -8.09 -5.63
N ALA A 83 6.28 -8.01 -4.33
CA ALA A 83 5.26 -8.86 -3.71
C ALA A 83 3.85 -8.58 -4.24
N ALA A 84 3.52 -7.31 -4.50
CA ALA A 84 2.27 -6.89 -5.12
C ALA A 84 2.14 -7.45 -6.55
N LEU A 85 3.18 -7.33 -7.37
CA LEU A 85 3.21 -7.89 -8.73
C LEU A 85 3.02 -9.41 -8.72
N ARG A 86 3.66 -10.13 -7.79
CA ARG A 86 3.47 -11.57 -7.64
C ARG A 86 2.04 -11.93 -7.24
N THR A 87 1.44 -11.16 -6.34
CA THR A 87 0.05 -11.34 -5.92
C THR A 87 -0.91 -11.11 -7.10
N ALA A 88 -0.73 -10.02 -7.83
CA ALA A 88 -1.54 -9.70 -9.01
C ALA A 88 -1.43 -10.79 -10.08
N ALA A 89 -0.21 -11.27 -10.37
CA ALA A 89 0.01 -12.37 -11.31
C ALA A 89 -0.71 -13.66 -10.87
N ALA A 90 -0.66 -14.00 -9.57
CA ALA A 90 -1.37 -15.16 -9.03
C ALA A 90 -2.90 -15.02 -9.13
N LEU A 91 -3.41 -13.79 -9.13
CA LEU A 91 -4.83 -13.47 -9.33
C LEU A 91 -5.18 -13.21 -10.80
N GLN A 92 -4.26 -13.49 -11.73
CA GLN A 92 -4.42 -13.28 -13.17
C GLN A 92 -4.75 -11.82 -13.56
N ILE A 93 -4.22 -10.88 -12.79
CA ILE A 93 -4.32 -9.44 -13.07
C ILE A 93 -3.07 -9.01 -13.82
N GLY A 94 -3.26 -8.52 -15.04
CA GLY A 94 -2.19 -8.00 -15.87
C GLY A 94 -1.56 -6.73 -15.28
N VAL A 95 -0.30 -6.48 -15.61
CA VAL A 95 0.43 -5.29 -15.13
C VAL A 95 -0.24 -3.98 -15.57
N ASP A 96 -0.87 -3.97 -16.75
CA ASP A 96 -1.60 -2.80 -17.28
C ASP A 96 -2.93 -2.53 -16.54
N ASP A 97 -3.41 -3.50 -15.77
CA ASP A 97 -4.63 -3.41 -14.95
C ASP A 97 -4.32 -3.22 -13.46
N LEU A 98 -3.03 -3.16 -13.07
CA LEU A 98 -2.58 -2.97 -11.70
C LEU A 98 -1.99 -1.57 -11.51
N TRP A 99 -2.51 -0.84 -10.52
CA TRP A 99 -1.84 0.33 -9.98
C TRP A 99 -1.08 0.00 -8.71
N LEU A 100 0.13 0.55 -8.60
CA LEU A 100 0.95 0.51 -7.40
C LEU A 100 1.01 1.91 -6.79
N ALA A 101 0.65 2.01 -5.52
CA ALA A 101 0.83 3.22 -4.72
C ALA A 101 1.77 2.94 -3.56
N SER A 102 2.38 3.99 -3.02
CA SER A 102 3.16 3.90 -1.80
C SER A 102 2.94 5.13 -0.95
N THR A 103 2.95 4.93 0.36
CA THR A 103 2.86 5.98 1.39
C THR A 103 3.80 5.62 2.51
N ASP A 104 4.31 6.62 3.22
CA ASP A 104 5.17 6.39 4.38
C ASP A 104 4.32 5.96 5.60
N ALA A 105 4.96 5.27 6.55
CA ALA A 105 4.31 4.67 7.73
C ALA A 105 3.86 5.68 8.80
N ASP A 106 4.23 6.95 8.63
CA ASP A 106 3.88 8.11 9.45
C ASP A 106 2.86 9.04 8.76
N THR A 107 2.36 8.66 7.59
CA THR A 107 1.45 9.48 6.80
C THR A 107 0.00 9.12 7.07
N VAL A 108 -0.81 10.15 7.39
CA VAL A 108 -2.26 10.07 7.38
C VAL A 108 -2.77 10.35 5.96
N VAL A 109 -3.34 9.32 5.32
CA VAL A 109 -3.86 9.43 3.96
C VAL A 109 -5.27 10.06 4.00
N PRO A 110 -5.56 11.08 3.17
CA PRO A 110 -6.90 11.63 3.07
C PRO A 110 -7.92 10.54 2.68
N PRO A 111 -9.20 10.66 3.07
CA PRO A 111 -10.22 9.66 2.76
C PRO A 111 -10.38 9.38 1.26
N ALA A 112 -9.99 10.31 0.39
CA ALA A 112 -9.92 10.10 -1.05
C ALA A 112 -8.51 9.65 -1.45
N LEU A 113 -8.34 8.35 -1.66
CA LEU A 113 -7.05 7.71 -1.96
C LEU A 113 -6.41 8.19 -3.29
N ALA A 114 -7.23 8.66 -4.23
CA ALA A 114 -6.82 9.46 -5.39
C ALA A 114 -8.09 9.94 -6.12
N GLY A 115 -8.43 11.23 -5.99
CA GLY A 115 -9.60 11.83 -6.65
C GLY A 115 -9.27 12.89 -7.70
N ARG A 116 -7.99 13.08 -8.04
CA ARG A 116 -7.61 13.84 -9.23
C ARG A 116 -7.41 12.85 -10.36
N THR A 117 -8.44 12.69 -11.17
CA THR A 117 -8.28 12.15 -12.52
C THR A 117 -7.13 12.92 -13.17
N HIS A 118 -6.11 12.20 -13.64
CA HIS A 118 -5.10 12.80 -14.49
C HIS A 118 -5.83 13.35 -15.71
N ARG A 119 -6.00 14.68 -15.78
CA ARG A 119 -6.32 15.35 -17.03
C ARG A 119 -5.14 15.05 -17.95
N PRO A 120 -5.30 14.36 -19.08
CA PRO A 120 -4.19 14.16 -20.00
C PRO A 120 -3.59 15.54 -20.33
N LEU A 121 -2.27 15.65 -20.27
CA LEU A 121 -1.59 16.80 -20.84
C LEU A 121 -1.93 16.79 -22.34
N PRO A 122 -2.27 17.94 -22.95
CA PRO A 122 -2.44 17.99 -24.40
C PRO A 122 -1.14 17.55 -25.06
N ASP A 123 -1.25 16.68 -26.06
CA ASP A 123 -0.11 16.26 -26.89
C ASP A 123 0.58 17.48 -27.51
N PRO A 124 1.91 17.43 -27.71
CA PRO A 124 2.72 18.54 -28.20
C PRO A 124 2.38 18.99 -29.63
#